data_AF-A0A1R3GTZ8-F1
#
_entry.id   AF-A0A1R3GTZ8-F1
#
_cell.length_a   1.000
_cell.length_b   1.000
_cell.length_c   1.000
_cell.angle_alpha   90.00
_cell.angle_beta   90.00
_cell.angle_gamma   90.00
#
_symmetry.space_group_name_H-M   'P 1'
#
loop_
_entity.id
_entity.type
_entity.pdbx_description
1 polymer ?
#
loop_
_entity_poly.entity_id
_entity_poly.type
_entity_poly.pdbx_seq_one_letter_code
_entity_poly.pdbx_strand_id
1 'polypeptide(L)'
;MDRTMDGEICSWIIEFLVRHSADEMLVKKLIQAVPRLSGNARLNKTLLLHSIKSEIVAGKVSEKILDHLEMIEAIDRSQRLTIPDSMKQAYCAVALECTAKYLAGSVDRKGKYLDAVKRIWRGRIENLEKSNASKLVSEELRSRRRQVEAALADKDAGNVLITTNTRNDAILTVKAYVREALRLMGLPFLEKQCNLILEREYGSGSGAVQE
;
A
#
# COMPACT_ATOMS: atom_id res chain seq x y z
N MET A 1 -38.25 15.30 2.95
CA MET A 1 -36.92 15.80 3.34
C MET A 1 -36.03 14.60 3.51
N ASP A 2 -35.23 14.28 2.50
CA ASP A 2 -34.30 13.16 2.56
C ASP A 2 -33.11 13.60 3.43
N ARG A 3 -33.02 13.09 4.67
CA ARG A 3 -31.93 13.41 5.59
C ARG A 3 -30.73 12.57 5.20
N THR A 4 -30.05 12.96 4.12
CA THR A 4 -28.76 12.38 3.77
C THR A 4 -27.75 12.72 4.88
N MET A 5 -27.13 11.68 5.46
CA MET A 5 -26.05 11.85 6.44
C MET A 5 -24.90 12.64 5.81
N ASP A 6 -24.31 13.55 6.59
CA ASP A 6 -23.19 14.39 6.15
C ASP A 6 -22.02 13.51 5.66
N GLY A 7 -21.48 13.85 4.48
CA GLY A 7 -20.42 13.06 3.83
C GLY A 7 -19.09 13.02 4.60
N GLU A 8 -18.78 14.04 5.40
CA GLU A 8 -17.61 14.05 6.28
C GLU A 8 -17.82 13.12 7.48
N ILE A 9 -19.00 13.17 8.09
CA ILE A 9 -19.38 12.27 9.20
C ILE A 9 -19.33 10.81 8.72
N CYS A 10 -19.92 10.51 7.56
CA CYS A 10 -19.81 9.18 6.94
C CYS A 10 -18.34 8.77 6.76
N SER A 11 -17.49 9.69 6.29
CA SER A 11 -16.07 9.40 6.05
C SER A 11 -15.33 9.03 7.34
N TRP A 12 -15.62 9.71 8.45
CA TRP A 12 -15.03 9.38 9.74
C TRP A 12 -15.49 8.03 10.28
N ILE A 13 -16.78 7.71 10.15
CA ILE A 13 -17.34 6.42 10.56
C ILE A 13 -16.71 5.28 9.75
N ILE A 14 -16.64 5.43 8.43
CA ILE A 14 -16.06 4.41 7.55
C ILE A 14 -14.57 4.24 7.86
N GLU A 15 -13.79 5.33 8.00
CA GLU A 15 -12.37 5.24 8.35
C GLU A 15 -12.19 4.46 9.65
N PHE A 16 -12.97 4.78 10.69
CA PHE A 16 -12.92 4.10 11.97
C PHE A 16 -13.21 2.59 11.83
N LEU A 17 -14.30 2.24 11.16
CA LEU A 17 -14.68 0.83 10.96
C LEU A 17 -13.64 0.05 10.15
N VAL A 18 -13.10 0.62 9.08
CA VAL A 18 -12.08 -0.03 8.23
C VAL A 18 -10.79 -0.29 9.01
N ARG A 19 -10.43 0.59 9.96
CA ARG A 19 -9.18 0.44 10.72
C ARG A 19 -9.30 -0.50 11.91
N HIS A 20 -10.47 -0.60 12.53
CA HIS A 20 -10.67 -1.31 13.80
C HIS A 20 -11.51 -2.58 13.69
N SER A 21 -12.30 -2.75 12.63
CA SER A 21 -13.12 -3.96 12.48
C SER A 21 -12.23 -5.19 12.30
N ALA A 22 -12.50 -6.22 13.11
CA ALA A 22 -11.96 -7.56 12.90
C ALA A 22 -12.73 -8.35 11.83
N ASP A 23 -13.93 -7.89 11.45
CA ASP A 23 -14.78 -8.53 10.43
C ASP A 23 -14.45 -7.99 9.04
N GLU A 24 -13.59 -8.71 8.32
CA GLU A 24 -13.22 -8.43 6.93
C GLU A 24 -14.41 -8.50 5.96
N MET A 25 -15.45 -9.29 6.26
CA MET A 25 -16.64 -9.35 5.41
C MET A 25 -17.45 -8.05 5.54
N LEU A 26 -17.60 -7.53 6.75
CA LEU A 26 -18.18 -6.21 6.98
C LEU A 26 -17.39 -5.13 6.27
N VAL A 27 -16.05 -5.11 6.43
CA VAL A 27 -15.21 -4.10 5.75
C VAL A 27 -15.34 -4.20 4.23
N LYS A 28 -15.36 -5.40 3.66
CA LYS A 28 -15.55 -5.59 2.22
C LYS A 28 -16.91 -5.09 1.74
N LYS A 29 -17.99 -5.38 2.48
CA LYS A 29 -19.34 -4.89 2.17
C LYS A 29 -19.40 -3.37 2.26
N LEU A 30 -18.76 -2.78 3.27
CA LEU A 30 -18.64 -1.33 3.42
C LEU A 30 -17.92 -0.72 2.21
N ILE A 31 -16.75 -1.24 1.83
CA ILE A 31 -16.00 -0.76 0.65
C ILE A 31 -16.84 -0.83 -0.64
N GLN A 32 -17.67 -1.86 -0.80
CA GLN A 32 -18.54 -2.02 -1.97
C GLN A 32 -19.77 -1.11 -1.95
N ALA A 33 -20.32 -0.85 -0.76
CA ALA A 33 -21.55 -0.09 -0.57
C ALA A 33 -21.31 1.42 -0.50
N VAL A 34 -20.10 1.85 -0.12
CA VAL A 34 -19.71 3.26 -0.10
C VAL A 34 -19.70 3.73 -1.56
N PRO A 35 -20.57 4.69 -1.96
CA PRO A 35 -20.41 5.38 -3.22
C PRO A 35 -18.98 5.92 -3.27
N ARG A 36 -18.45 6.34 -4.42
CA ARG A 36 -17.19 7.11 -4.44
C ARG A 36 -17.32 8.49 -3.73
N LEU A 37 -18.06 8.58 -2.62
CA LEU A 37 -17.70 9.39 -1.46
C LEU A 37 -16.21 9.14 -1.21
N SER A 38 -15.33 10.12 -1.27
CA SER A 38 -15.52 11.55 -1.28
C SER A 38 -14.17 12.12 -1.73
N GLY A 39 -14.07 13.43 -1.98
CA GLY A 39 -12.78 14.12 -2.11
C GLY A 39 -11.86 13.99 -0.88
N ASN A 40 -12.21 13.15 0.12
CA ASN A 40 -11.43 12.85 1.29
C ASN A 40 -10.27 11.90 0.94
N ALA A 41 -9.12 12.51 0.62
CA ALA A 41 -7.84 11.86 0.42
C ALA A 41 -7.47 10.86 1.54
N ARG A 42 -7.78 11.17 2.80
CA ARG A 42 -7.44 10.33 3.95
C ARG A 42 -8.24 9.04 3.98
N LEU A 43 -9.55 9.12 3.71
CA LEU A 43 -10.40 7.94 3.62
C LEU A 43 -9.93 7.06 2.44
N ASN A 44 -9.74 7.67 1.27
CA ASN A 44 -9.28 6.94 0.07
C ASN A 44 -7.96 6.20 0.34
N LYS A 45 -6.97 6.87 0.95
CA LYS A 45 -5.72 6.23 1.37
C LYS A 45 -5.95 5.07 2.36
N THR A 46 -6.86 5.23 3.32
CA THR A 46 -7.21 4.16 4.27
C THR A 46 -7.80 2.94 3.55
N LEU A 47 -8.69 3.13 2.58
CA LEU A 47 -9.27 2.02 1.82
C LEU A 47 -8.24 1.30 0.95
N LEU A 48 -7.33 2.04 0.31
CA LEU A 48 -6.23 1.46 -0.49
C LEU A 48 -5.28 0.65 0.41
N LEU A 49 -4.89 1.19 1.57
CA LEU A 49 -4.06 0.48 2.56
C LEU A 49 -4.74 -0.78 3.08
N HIS A 50 -6.06 -0.73 3.33
CA HIS A 50 -6.82 -1.92 3.71
C HIS A 50 -6.80 -2.98 2.61
N SER A 51 -7.05 -2.60 1.34
CA SER A 51 -6.99 -3.58 0.23
C SER A 51 -5.61 -4.22 0.10
N ILE A 52 -4.52 -3.44 0.27
CA ILE A 52 -3.16 -3.98 0.29
C ILE A 52 -3.00 -4.96 1.45
N LYS A 53 -3.40 -4.58 2.68
CA LYS A 53 -3.33 -5.42 3.87
C LYS A 53 -4.05 -6.75 3.66
N SER A 54 -5.28 -6.74 3.14
CA SER A 54 -6.06 -7.97 2.91
C SER A 54 -5.38 -8.90 1.88
N GLU A 55 -4.76 -8.37 0.82
CA GLU A 55 -3.98 -9.20 -0.12
C GLU A 55 -2.78 -9.86 0.56
N ILE A 56 -2.03 -9.10 1.36
CA ILE A 56 -0.85 -9.60 2.06
C ILE A 56 -1.20 -10.62 3.15
N VAL A 57 -2.31 -10.42 3.87
CA VAL A 57 -2.82 -11.41 4.85
C VAL A 57 -3.22 -12.70 4.14
N ALA A 58 -3.78 -12.62 2.93
CA ALA A 58 -4.05 -13.78 2.09
C ALA A 58 -2.79 -14.39 1.44
N GLY A 59 -1.60 -13.87 1.73
CA GLY A 59 -0.33 -14.30 1.16
C GLY A 59 -0.18 -14.00 -0.34
N LYS A 60 -0.98 -13.09 -0.89
CA LYS A 60 -0.99 -12.75 -2.31
C LYS A 60 -0.12 -11.52 -2.57
N VAL A 61 0.68 -11.59 -3.62
CA VAL A 61 1.43 -10.45 -4.17
C VAL A 61 1.06 -10.32 -5.64
N SER A 62 0.37 -9.25 -5.98
CA SER A 62 -0.19 -9.02 -7.32
C SER A 62 0.14 -7.61 -7.82
N GLU A 63 0.04 -7.41 -9.14
CA GLU A 63 0.21 -6.09 -9.76
C GLU A 63 -0.83 -5.08 -9.25
N LYS A 64 -1.94 -5.55 -8.67
CA LYS A 64 -2.93 -4.70 -8.01
C LYS A 64 -2.31 -3.93 -6.84
N ILE A 65 -1.34 -4.50 -6.13
CA ILE A 65 -0.64 -3.78 -5.04
C ILE A 65 0.16 -2.60 -5.63
N LEU A 66 0.75 -2.73 -6.81
CA LEU A 66 1.41 -1.60 -7.49
C LEU A 66 0.41 -0.49 -7.82
N ASP A 67 -0.80 -0.85 -8.29
CA ASP A 67 -1.87 0.12 -8.57
C ASP A 67 -2.22 0.92 -7.31
N HIS A 68 -2.43 0.24 -6.19
CA HIS A 68 -2.76 0.91 -4.92
C HIS A 68 -1.61 1.80 -4.43
N LEU A 69 -0.35 1.35 -4.55
CA LEU A 69 0.81 2.15 -4.16
C LEU A 69 0.91 3.42 -5.01
N GLU A 70 0.75 3.34 -6.32
CA GLU A 70 0.73 4.53 -7.19
C GLU A 70 -0.42 5.49 -6.86
N MET A 71 -1.61 4.96 -6.58
CA MET A 71 -2.74 5.78 -6.14
C MET A 71 -2.48 6.46 -4.80
N ILE A 72 -1.87 5.77 -3.84
CA ILE A 72 -1.49 6.37 -2.55
C ILE A 72 -0.42 7.45 -2.77
N GLU A 73 0.55 7.23 -3.66
CA GLU A 73 1.58 8.23 -3.95
C GLU A 73 0.96 9.48 -4.55
N ALA A 74 0.02 9.33 -5.47
CA ALA A 74 -0.69 10.45 -6.06
C ALA A 74 -1.48 11.24 -5.00
N ILE A 75 -2.14 10.54 -4.06
CA ILE A 75 -2.81 11.15 -2.92
C ILE A 75 -1.81 11.94 -2.06
N ASP A 76 -0.72 11.31 -1.63
CA ASP A 76 0.29 11.92 -0.76
C ASP A 76 0.94 13.14 -1.43
N ARG A 77 1.26 13.03 -2.72
CA ARG A 77 1.81 14.13 -3.52
C ARG A 77 0.82 15.30 -3.65
N SER A 78 -0.48 15.03 -3.86
CA SER A 78 -1.50 16.08 -3.91
C SER A 78 -1.61 16.86 -2.59
N GLN A 79 -1.30 16.20 -1.47
CA GLN A 79 -1.26 16.78 -0.13
C GLN A 79 0.13 17.31 0.25
N ARG A 80 1.09 17.34 -0.69
CA ARG A 80 2.49 17.75 -0.50
C ARG A 80 3.23 16.95 0.61
N LEU A 81 2.81 15.71 0.83
CA LEU A 81 3.48 14.81 1.77
C LEU A 81 4.73 14.19 1.14
N THR A 82 5.72 13.92 1.98
CA THR A 82 6.93 13.18 1.58
C THR A 82 6.59 11.71 1.38
N ILE A 83 7.07 11.12 0.29
CA ILE A 83 6.93 9.70 0.03
C ILE A 83 7.99 8.94 0.83
N PRO A 84 7.60 8.09 1.80
CA PRO A 84 8.56 7.41 2.66
C PRO A 84 9.34 6.35 1.89
N ASP A 85 10.57 6.06 2.32
CA ASP A 85 11.42 5.09 1.63
C ASP A 85 10.86 3.67 1.70
N SER A 86 10.13 3.32 2.78
CA SER A 86 9.42 2.04 2.88
C SER A 86 8.41 1.84 1.74
N MET A 87 7.80 2.90 1.22
CA MET A 87 6.89 2.83 0.08
C MET A 87 7.63 2.50 -1.21
N LYS A 88 8.78 3.13 -1.43
CA LYS A 88 9.64 2.88 -2.60
C LYS A 88 10.17 1.44 -2.57
N GLN A 89 10.61 0.99 -1.39
CA GLN A 89 11.05 -0.39 -1.17
C GLN A 89 9.90 -1.38 -1.42
N ALA A 90 8.70 -1.10 -0.90
CA ALA A 90 7.53 -1.96 -1.11
C ALA A 90 7.16 -2.05 -2.59
N TYR A 91 7.16 -0.91 -3.30
CA TYR A 91 6.90 -0.86 -4.73
C TYR A 91 7.94 -1.69 -5.53
N CYS A 92 9.22 -1.53 -5.20
CA CYS A 92 10.32 -2.29 -5.78
C CYS A 92 10.16 -3.81 -5.57
N ALA A 93 9.94 -4.24 -4.34
CA ALA A 93 9.81 -5.65 -3.98
C ALA A 93 8.59 -6.31 -4.65
N VAL A 94 7.45 -5.61 -4.71
CA VAL A 94 6.24 -6.11 -5.39
C VAL A 94 6.46 -6.23 -6.90
N ALA A 95 7.10 -5.25 -7.54
CA ALA A 95 7.41 -5.31 -8.96
C ALA A 95 8.35 -6.50 -9.28
N LEU A 96 9.33 -6.72 -8.40
CA LEU A 96 10.26 -7.84 -8.52
C LEU A 96 9.56 -9.19 -8.37
N GLU A 97 8.77 -9.41 -7.32
CA GLU A 97 7.99 -10.64 -7.13
C GLU A 97 7.01 -10.89 -8.27
N CYS A 98 6.29 -9.85 -8.72
CA CYS A 98 5.33 -9.99 -9.82
C CYS A 98 6.00 -10.38 -11.16
N THR A 99 7.32 -10.26 -11.25
CA THR A 99 8.11 -10.61 -12.43
C THR A 99 8.85 -11.93 -12.22
N ALA A 100 9.62 -12.05 -11.14
CA ALA A 100 10.49 -13.19 -10.83
C ALA A 100 9.72 -14.50 -10.65
N LYS A 101 8.47 -14.45 -10.18
CA LYS A 101 7.61 -15.66 -10.05
C LYS A 101 7.40 -16.43 -11.36
N TYR A 102 7.61 -15.77 -12.52
CA TYR A 102 7.50 -16.41 -13.83
C TYR A 102 8.82 -17.03 -14.33
N LEU A 103 9.93 -16.85 -13.61
CA LEU A 103 11.20 -17.50 -13.92
C LEU A 103 11.23 -18.95 -13.46
N ALA A 104 10.58 -19.25 -12.33
CA ALA A 104 10.49 -20.60 -11.80
C ALA A 104 9.74 -21.51 -12.79
N GLY A 105 10.42 -22.56 -13.27
CA GLY A 105 9.84 -23.54 -14.21
C GLY A 105 9.81 -23.10 -15.68
N SER A 106 10.38 -21.93 -16.04
CA SER A 106 10.46 -21.46 -17.43
C SER A 106 11.81 -21.82 -18.06
N VAL A 107 11.80 -22.74 -19.05
CA VAL A 107 13.02 -23.21 -19.74
C VAL A 107 13.64 -22.15 -20.66
N ASP A 108 12.81 -21.34 -21.33
CA ASP A 108 13.29 -20.39 -22.36
C ASP A 108 13.26 -18.91 -21.95
N ARG A 109 12.59 -18.57 -20.83
CA ARG A 109 12.41 -17.20 -20.29
C ARG A 109 11.75 -16.22 -21.26
N LYS A 110 11.19 -16.72 -22.36
CA LYS A 110 10.60 -15.94 -23.47
C LYS A 110 9.07 -15.88 -23.43
N GLY A 111 8.44 -16.61 -22.50
CA GLY A 111 7.00 -16.54 -22.24
C GLY A 111 6.60 -15.49 -21.20
N LYS A 112 5.88 -15.94 -20.16
CA LYS A 112 5.27 -15.08 -19.12
C LYS A 112 6.25 -14.11 -18.45
N TYR A 113 7.52 -14.50 -18.33
CA TYR A 113 8.55 -13.62 -17.79
C TYR A 113 8.78 -12.39 -18.69
N LEU A 114 9.03 -12.59 -19.98
CA LEU A 114 9.20 -11.49 -20.94
C LEU A 114 7.97 -10.56 -20.98
N ASP A 115 6.77 -11.12 -20.90
CA ASP A 115 5.53 -10.34 -20.84
C ASP A 115 5.46 -9.48 -19.57
N ALA A 116 5.85 -10.04 -18.42
CA ALA A 116 5.94 -9.29 -17.17
C ALA A 116 7.02 -8.19 -17.25
N VAL A 117 8.19 -8.47 -17.84
CA VAL A 117 9.24 -7.46 -18.08
C VAL A 117 8.71 -6.30 -18.93
N LYS A 118 8.03 -6.61 -20.04
CA LYS A 118 7.45 -5.60 -20.92
C LYS A 118 6.37 -4.78 -20.21
N ARG A 119 5.43 -5.43 -19.51
CA ARG A 119 4.30 -4.76 -18.87
C ARG A 119 4.72 -3.92 -17.67
N ILE A 120 5.49 -4.50 -16.74
CA ILE A 120 5.83 -3.86 -15.46
C ILE A 120 7.02 -2.91 -15.63
N TRP A 121 8.11 -3.36 -16.24
CA TRP A 121 9.36 -2.60 -16.21
C TRP A 121 9.48 -1.60 -17.36
N ARG A 122 9.23 -2.05 -18.60
CA ARG A 122 9.31 -1.20 -19.79
C ARG A 122 8.04 -0.38 -20.06
N GLY A 123 6.91 -0.85 -19.57
CA GLY A 123 5.63 -0.14 -19.65
C GLY A 123 5.46 0.75 -18.44
N ARG A 124 5.02 0.16 -17.33
CA ARG A 124 4.62 0.88 -16.13
C ARG A 124 5.73 1.72 -15.49
N ILE A 125 6.85 1.10 -15.11
CA ILE A 125 7.95 1.78 -14.39
C ILE A 125 8.66 2.81 -15.28
N GLU A 126 8.96 2.46 -16.52
CA GLU A 126 9.58 3.40 -17.47
C GLU A 126 8.71 4.63 -17.73
N ASN A 127 7.38 4.46 -17.81
CA ASN A 127 6.47 5.59 -17.98
C ASN A 127 6.41 6.48 -16.73
N LEU A 128 6.41 5.88 -15.53
CA LEU A 128 6.51 6.64 -14.29
C LEU A 128 7.80 7.47 -14.25
N GLU A 129 8.92 6.88 -14.65
CA GLU A 129 10.21 7.56 -14.71
C GLU A 129 10.21 8.71 -15.70
N LYS A 130 9.77 8.47 -16.95
CA LYS A 130 9.68 9.51 -17.99
C LYS A 130 8.78 10.68 -17.62
N SER A 131 7.71 10.40 -16.87
CA SER A 131 6.79 11.46 -16.44
C SER A 131 7.42 12.45 -15.46
N ASN A 132 8.51 12.07 -14.78
CA ASN A 132 9.14 12.81 -13.68
C ASN A 132 8.17 13.27 -12.56
N ALA A 133 6.93 12.78 -12.56
CA ALA A 133 5.90 13.17 -11.61
C ALA A 133 5.89 12.28 -10.36
N SER A 134 6.33 11.02 -10.50
CA SER A 134 6.32 10.03 -9.44
C SER A 134 7.63 10.02 -8.65
N LYS A 135 7.53 9.99 -7.33
CA LYS A 135 8.68 9.81 -6.43
C LYS A 135 8.97 8.33 -6.08
N LEU A 136 8.28 7.38 -6.72
CA LEU A 136 8.47 5.94 -6.49
C LEU A 136 9.72 5.37 -7.17
N VAL A 137 10.20 6.02 -8.24
CA VAL A 137 11.36 5.55 -9.00
C VAL A 137 12.65 5.88 -8.25
N SER A 138 13.14 4.91 -7.48
CA SER A 138 14.41 4.98 -6.74
C SER A 138 15.58 4.40 -7.53
N GLU A 139 16.81 4.69 -7.10
CA GLU A 139 18.02 4.03 -7.63
C GLU A 139 17.98 2.51 -7.45
N GLU A 140 17.39 2.03 -6.34
CA GLU A 140 17.18 0.61 -6.13
C GLU A 140 16.28 0.02 -7.21
N LEU A 141 15.16 0.69 -7.54
CA LEU A 141 14.24 0.24 -8.59
C LEU A 141 14.94 0.18 -9.95
N ARG A 142 15.77 1.18 -10.28
CA ARG A 142 16.59 1.19 -11.51
C ARG A 142 17.60 0.04 -11.54
N SER A 143 18.23 -0.25 -10.41
CA SER A 143 19.15 -1.37 -10.27
C SER A 143 18.43 -2.71 -10.49
N ARG A 144 17.26 -2.90 -9.86
CA ARG A 144 16.43 -4.11 -10.05
C ARG A 144 15.94 -4.24 -11.48
N ARG A 145 15.57 -3.14 -12.13
CA ARG A 145 15.20 -3.14 -13.56
C ARG A 145 16.32 -3.73 -14.42
N ARG A 146 17.56 -3.28 -14.23
CA ARG A 146 18.72 -3.79 -14.97
C ARG A 146 18.93 -5.30 -14.73
N GLN A 147 18.80 -5.76 -13.49
CA GLN A 147 18.90 -7.20 -13.15
C GLN A 147 17.81 -8.04 -13.85
N VAL A 148 16.56 -7.56 -13.80
CA VAL A 148 15.41 -8.21 -14.44
C VAL A 148 15.57 -8.27 -15.97
N GLU A 149 16.03 -7.18 -16.58
CA GLU A 149 16.26 -7.14 -18.02
C GLU A 149 17.46 -8.02 -18.44
N ALA A 150 18.54 -8.05 -17.66
CA ALA A 150 19.70 -8.92 -17.91
C ALA A 150 19.31 -10.41 -17.88
N ALA A 151 18.41 -10.81 -16.97
CA ALA A 151 17.96 -12.19 -16.85
C ALA A 151 17.22 -12.75 -18.09
N LEU A 152 16.86 -11.90 -19.07
CA LEU A 152 16.34 -12.34 -20.38
C LEU A 152 17.41 -13.02 -21.25
N ALA A 153 18.67 -12.63 -21.10
CA ALA A 153 19.80 -13.13 -21.88
C ALA A 153 20.78 -13.94 -21.03
N ASP A 154 20.94 -13.56 -19.76
CA ASP A 154 21.91 -14.15 -18.84
C ASP A 154 21.24 -15.18 -17.90
N LYS A 155 21.67 -16.44 -18.03
CA LYS A 155 21.18 -17.55 -17.20
C LYS A 155 21.49 -17.34 -15.72
N ASP A 156 22.66 -16.83 -15.38
CA ASP A 156 23.09 -16.68 -13.99
C ASP A 156 22.33 -15.55 -13.30
N ALA A 157 22.13 -14.43 -14.00
CA ALA A 157 21.27 -13.35 -13.50
C ALA A 157 19.84 -13.83 -13.19
N GLY A 158 19.27 -14.69 -14.04
CA GLY A 158 17.95 -15.27 -13.78
C GLY A 158 17.96 -16.29 -12.63
N ASN A 159 19.03 -17.07 -12.47
CA ASN A 159 19.15 -18.03 -11.36
C ASN A 159 19.19 -17.31 -10.01
N VAL A 160 19.87 -16.16 -9.92
CA VAL A 160 19.86 -15.31 -8.71
C VAL A 160 18.43 -14.87 -8.37
N LEU A 161 17.63 -14.46 -9.36
CA LEU A 161 16.24 -14.07 -9.13
C LEU A 161 15.34 -15.24 -8.70
N ILE A 162 15.60 -16.44 -9.20
CA ILE A 162 14.87 -17.67 -8.82
C ILE A 162 15.18 -18.09 -7.39
N THR A 163 16.45 -18.02 -6.97
CA THR A 163 16.86 -18.42 -5.61
C THR A 163 16.52 -17.37 -4.56
N THR A 164 16.28 -16.13 -4.98
CA THR A 164 15.83 -15.06 -4.08
C THR A 164 14.39 -15.28 -3.66
N ASN A 165 14.11 -15.24 -2.36
CA ASN A 165 12.75 -15.32 -1.81
C ASN A 165 11.99 -13.99 -1.99
N THR A 166 11.76 -13.63 -3.25
CA THR A 166 11.12 -12.38 -3.69
C THR A 166 9.71 -12.23 -3.12
N ARG A 167 8.96 -13.33 -2.98
CA ARG A 167 7.62 -13.32 -2.39
C ARG A 167 7.63 -12.91 -0.92
N ASN A 168 8.50 -13.51 -0.11
CA ASN A 168 8.57 -13.17 1.31
C ASN A 168 9.09 -11.74 1.51
N ASP A 169 10.08 -11.33 0.72
CA ASP A 169 10.61 -9.96 0.74
C ASP A 169 9.53 -8.93 0.42
N ALA A 170 8.72 -9.17 -0.63
CA ALA A 170 7.57 -8.32 -0.94
C ALA A 170 6.55 -8.26 0.20
N ILE A 171 6.20 -9.40 0.80
CA ILE A 171 5.26 -9.46 1.93
C ILE A 171 5.77 -8.65 3.13
N LEU A 172 7.04 -8.82 3.51
CA LEU A 172 7.62 -8.14 4.67
C LEU A 172 7.72 -6.63 4.44
N THR A 173 8.18 -6.23 3.26
CA THR A 173 8.36 -4.83 2.91
C THR A 173 7.02 -4.09 2.80
N VAL A 174 6.00 -4.72 2.20
CA VAL A 174 4.65 -4.14 2.16
C VAL A 174 4.05 -4.04 3.56
N LYS A 175 4.23 -5.04 4.44
CA LYS A 175 3.80 -4.95 5.85
C LYS A 175 4.47 -3.78 6.58
N ALA A 176 5.77 -3.58 6.35
CA ALA A 176 6.51 -2.47 6.94
C ALA A 176 5.94 -1.12 6.49
N TYR A 177 5.71 -0.95 5.18
CA TYR A 177 5.09 0.24 4.63
C TYR A 177 3.68 0.48 5.18
N VAL A 178 2.80 -0.52 5.17
CA VAL A 178 1.41 -0.36 5.67
C VAL A 178 1.41 0.08 7.14
N ARG A 179 2.29 -0.50 7.97
CA ARG A 179 2.44 -0.09 9.38
C ARG A 179 2.91 1.36 9.49
N GLU A 180 3.93 1.75 8.73
CA GLU A 180 4.44 3.12 8.75
C GLU A 180 3.39 4.12 8.26
N ALA A 181 2.69 3.82 7.17
CA ALA A 181 1.66 4.67 6.60
C ALA A 181 0.51 4.91 7.60
N LEU A 182 0.02 3.85 8.26
CA LEU A 182 -1.00 3.97 9.30
C LEU A 182 -0.51 4.81 10.50
N ARG A 183 0.74 4.61 10.92
CA ARG A 183 1.35 5.41 12.00
C ARG A 183 1.42 6.90 11.62
N LEU A 184 1.87 7.22 10.41
CA LEU A 184 1.97 8.60 9.90
C LEU A 184 0.59 9.27 9.78
N MET A 185 -0.45 8.51 9.44
CA MET A 185 -1.81 9.02 9.42
C MET A 185 -2.35 9.28 10.84
N GLY A 186 -1.81 8.64 11.87
CA GLY A 186 -2.33 8.73 13.23
C GLY A 186 -3.73 8.11 13.37
N LEU A 187 -4.35 8.29 14.54
CA LEU A 187 -5.66 7.73 14.85
C LEU A 187 -6.77 8.31 13.95
N PRO A 188 -7.80 7.53 13.57
CA PRO A 188 -9.04 8.05 13.04
C PRO A 188 -9.62 9.17 13.91
N PHE A 189 -10.34 10.10 13.27
CA PHE A 189 -10.93 11.22 13.99
C PHE A 189 -11.82 10.79 15.15
N LEU A 190 -12.72 9.82 14.95
CA LEU A 190 -13.63 9.33 15.99
C LEU A 190 -12.87 8.74 17.18
N GLU A 191 -11.82 7.95 16.94
CA GLU A 191 -10.99 7.39 18.00
C GLU A 191 -10.30 8.50 18.80
N LYS A 192 -9.76 9.52 18.11
CA LYS A 192 -9.15 10.68 18.76
C LYS A 192 -10.16 11.42 19.66
N GLN A 193 -11.40 11.60 19.20
CA GLN A 193 -12.44 12.25 20.01
C GLN A 193 -12.86 11.39 21.21
N CYS A 194 -13.02 10.07 21.05
CA CYS A 194 -13.29 9.17 22.15
C CYS A 194 -12.21 9.25 23.23
N ASN A 195 -10.94 9.24 22.84
CA ASN A 195 -9.82 9.33 23.79
C ASN A 195 -9.85 10.66 24.57
N LEU A 196 -10.14 11.78 23.91
CA LEU A 196 -10.26 13.09 24.56
C LEU A 196 -11.41 13.16 25.56
N ILE A 197 -12.53 12.49 25.29
CA ILE A 197 -13.67 12.40 26.22
C ILE A 197 -13.28 11.58 27.45
N LEU A 198 -12.67 10.40 27.23
CA LEU A 198 -12.19 9.54 28.31
C LEU A 198 -11.13 10.22 29.18
N GLU A 199 -10.20 10.95 28.59
CA GLU A 199 -9.20 11.73 29.32
C GLU A 199 -9.83 12.84 30.19
N ARG A 200 -10.93 13.45 29.74
CA ARG A 200 -11.65 14.45 30.53
C ARG A 200 -12.45 13.83 31.66
N GLU A 201 -13.09 12.68 31.42
CA GLU A 201 -13.94 12.01 32.41
C GLU A 201 -13.11 11.28 33.48
N TYR A 202 -11.94 10.75 33.11
CA TYR A 202 -11.12 9.91 34.01
C TYR A 202 -9.75 10.51 34.36
N GLY A 203 -9.28 11.54 33.65
CA GLY A 203 -7.99 12.22 33.92
C GLY A 203 -8.03 13.28 35.01
N SER A 204 -9.22 13.70 35.46
CA SER A 204 -9.38 14.65 36.58
C SER A 204 -9.29 14.01 37.97
N GLY A 205 -9.00 12.70 38.07
CA GLY A 205 -8.99 11.95 39.34
C GLY A 205 -7.64 11.79 40.05
N SER A 206 -6.53 12.31 39.52
CA SER A 206 -5.18 12.09 40.10
C SER A 206 -4.54 13.35 40.69
N GLY A 207 -5.32 14.19 41.36
CA GLY A 207 -4.84 15.43 41.97
C GLY A 207 -5.59 15.83 43.24
N ALA A 208 -5.60 14.98 44.26
CA ALA A 208 -5.90 15.39 45.63
C ALA A 208 -5.28 14.41 46.63
N VAL A 209 -3.97 14.58 46.89
CA VAL A 209 -3.38 14.25 48.19
C VAL A 209 -2.64 15.49 48.67
N GLN A 210 -3.37 16.32 49.41
CA GLN A 210 -2.95 17.25 50.45
C GLN A 210 -4.10 17.11 51.49
N GLU A 211 -3.91 16.72 52.73
CA GLU A 211 -2.80 16.84 53.69
C GLU A 211 -2.58 15.55 54.48
#